data_AF-A0A973BGT5-F1
#
_entry.id   AF-A0A973BGT5-F1
#
_cell.length_a   1.000
_cell.length_b   1.000
_cell.length_c   1.000
_cell.angle_alpha   90.00
_cell.angle_beta   90.00
_cell.angle_gamma   90.00
#
_symmetry.space_group_name_H-M   'P 1'
#
loop_
_entity.id
_entity.type
_entity.pdbx_description
1 polymer ?
#
loop_
_entity_poly.entity_id
_entity_poly.type
_entity_poly.pdbx_seq_one_letter_code
_entity_poly.pdbx_strand_id
1 'polypeptide(L)'
;MADIDFPHLFLPEDPTSYQYVNPQGGGGDFSLPPRPSRRNHAEKVINALKAVWAESEALGQERKAVALPTRTGTYVEFESAPEFDLKFKSLEARRSGIRLLNVRDEEREDGRVVNKATLYVPKGKEHLLVKKVERYRDEDTPKNQPKNRDLVESIENLRSAILQSFWFDPVAFLPPDNEAVWCEIWLRTDGNDAEVFASFQELCGVCKIPVREGFLAFPERLVALAQASANNLMEVLNSFDHIAEFRRAKETADFWVEMENADQLEWADNLSGRLCVT
;
A
#
# COMPACT_ATOMS: atom_id res chain seq x y z
N MET A 1 -26.18 -25.58 -29.08
CA MET A 1 -25.96 -24.25 -28.48
C MET A 1 -27.11 -24.02 -27.55
N ALA A 2 -26.87 -23.96 -26.24
CA ALA A 2 -27.92 -23.60 -25.30
C ALA A 2 -28.16 -22.09 -25.44
N ASP A 3 -29.33 -21.71 -25.93
CA ASP A 3 -29.85 -20.34 -25.82
C ASP A 3 -30.07 -20.10 -24.33
N ILE A 4 -29.13 -19.38 -23.71
CA ILE A 4 -29.30 -18.93 -22.33
C ILE A 4 -29.96 -17.55 -22.42
N ASP A 5 -31.29 -17.57 -22.46
CA ASP A 5 -32.13 -16.37 -22.45
C ASP A 5 -32.34 -15.96 -20.98
N PHE A 6 -31.46 -15.11 -20.46
CA PHE A 6 -31.65 -14.56 -19.13
C PHE A 6 -32.69 -13.43 -19.18
N PRO A 7 -33.66 -13.39 -18.26
CA PRO A 7 -34.62 -12.30 -18.19
C PRO A 7 -33.88 -10.97 -18.04
N HIS A 8 -34.21 -10.00 -18.90
CA HIS A 8 -33.69 -8.64 -18.77
C HIS A 8 -34.07 -8.06 -17.40
N LEU A 9 -33.06 -7.57 -16.68
CA LEU A 9 -33.25 -6.81 -15.46
C LEU A 9 -33.78 -5.42 -15.82
N PHE A 10 -35.09 -5.23 -15.69
CA PHE A 10 -35.71 -3.93 -15.76
C PHE A 10 -35.68 -3.29 -14.37
N LEU A 11 -34.97 -2.16 -14.24
CA LEU A 11 -35.04 -1.35 -13.05
C LEU A 11 -36.39 -0.62 -13.06
N PRO A 12 -37.26 -0.82 -12.05
CA PRO A 12 -38.61 -0.26 -12.02
C PRO A 12 -38.63 1.26 -11.76
N GLU A 13 -37.50 1.83 -11.36
CA GLU A 13 -37.38 3.25 -11.03
C GLU A 13 -36.51 3.96 -12.07
N ASP A 14 -36.95 5.15 -12.48
CA ASP A 14 -36.14 6.03 -13.32
C ASP A 14 -34.83 6.39 -12.60
N PRO A 15 -33.69 6.40 -13.31
CA PRO A 15 -32.41 6.70 -12.71
C PRO A 15 -32.42 8.10 -12.10
N THR A 16 -32.13 8.19 -10.81
CA THR A 16 -31.98 9.48 -10.14
C THR A 16 -30.69 10.13 -10.60
N SER A 17 -30.76 11.15 -11.46
CA SER A 17 -29.58 11.92 -11.85
C SER A 17 -29.21 12.88 -10.71
N TYR A 18 -28.05 12.69 -10.11
CA TYR A 18 -27.44 13.69 -9.25
C TYR A 18 -26.59 14.60 -10.13
N GLN A 19 -26.76 15.92 -10.03
CA GLN A 19 -25.79 16.82 -10.63
C GLN A 19 -24.44 16.56 -9.97
N TYR A 20 -23.38 16.52 -10.78
CA TYR A 20 -22.02 16.49 -10.26
C TYR A 20 -21.81 17.73 -9.38
N VAL A 21 -21.86 17.53 -8.08
CA VAL A 21 -21.45 18.53 -7.11
C VAL A 21 -19.95 18.32 -6.97
N ASN A 22 -19.14 19.26 -7.47
CA ASN A 22 -17.76 19.34 -7.00
C ASN A 22 -17.85 19.35 -5.47
N PRO A 23 -17.23 18.42 -4.72
CA PRO A 23 -17.15 18.58 -3.28
C PRO A 23 -16.50 19.94 -3.04
N GLN A 24 -17.30 20.92 -2.59
CA GLN A 24 -16.82 22.19 -2.11
C GLN A 24 -16.08 21.89 -0.81
N GLY A 25 -14.85 21.42 -0.92
CA GLY A 25 -14.12 20.85 0.18
C GLY A 25 -12.79 20.29 -0.30
N GLY A 26 -11.86 21.19 -0.61
CA GLY A 26 -10.51 20.79 -1.05
C GLY A 26 -9.55 21.97 -1.12
N GLY A 27 -9.77 22.97 -0.28
CA GLY A 27 -8.94 24.16 -0.15
C GLY A 27 -8.77 24.54 1.31
N GLY A 28 -8.73 23.55 2.21
CA GLY A 28 -8.15 23.79 3.52
C GLY A 28 -6.68 24.15 3.30
N ASP A 29 -6.23 25.23 3.92
CA ASP A 29 -4.80 25.54 3.95
C ASP A 29 -4.06 24.29 4.45
N PHE A 30 -3.03 23.88 3.70
CA PHE A 30 -2.17 22.78 4.11
C PHE A 30 -1.46 23.19 5.40
N SER A 31 -2.05 22.79 6.53
CA SER A 31 -1.56 23.14 7.85
C SER A 31 -0.25 22.40 8.12
N LEU A 32 0.73 23.12 8.66
CA LEU A 32 2.05 22.58 8.95
C LEU A 32 2.28 22.58 10.46
N PRO A 33 2.84 21.49 11.01
CA PRO A 33 3.21 21.48 12.42
C PRO A 33 4.33 22.51 12.66
N PRO A 34 4.35 23.16 13.83
CA PRO A 34 5.37 24.14 14.16
C PRO A 34 6.76 23.47 14.16
N ARG A 35 7.71 24.06 13.43
CA ARG A 35 9.12 23.63 13.41
C ARG A 35 10.01 24.73 14.01
N PRO A 36 10.31 24.70 15.32
CA PRO A 36 11.06 25.76 15.99
C PRO A 36 12.46 26.01 15.41
N SER A 37 13.11 24.95 14.90
CA SER A 37 14.38 25.03 14.18
C SER A 37 14.31 24.27 12.87
N ARG A 38 14.29 25.02 11.76
CA ARG A 38 14.40 24.51 10.38
C ARG A 38 15.58 23.55 10.24
N ARG A 39 16.74 23.95 10.77
CA ARG A 39 17.99 23.20 10.67
C ARG A 39 17.95 21.89 11.43
N ASN A 40 17.51 21.91 12.68
CA ASN A 40 17.43 20.70 13.51
C ASN A 40 16.42 19.71 12.94
N HIS A 41 15.29 20.21 12.42
CA HIS A 41 14.29 19.36 11.76
C HIS A 41 14.85 18.69 10.51
N ALA A 42 15.52 19.48 9.65
CA ALA A 42 16.16 18.93 8.45
C ALA A 42 17.22 17.86 8.80
N GLU A 43 18.02 18.09 9.83
CA GLU A 43 19.03 17.14 10.31
C GLU A 43 18.39 15.86 10.88
N LYS A 44 17.28 15.97 11.64
CA LYS A 44 16.48 14.81 12.09
C LYS A 44 16.05 13.94 10.91
N VAL A 45 15.44 14.55 9.89
CA VAL A 45 14.93 13.85 8.70
C VAL A 45 16.07 13.23 7.88
N ILE A 46 17.18 13.96 7.67
CA ILE A 46 18.36 13.43 6.97
C ILE A 46 18.94 12.22 7.71
N ASN A 47 19.08 12.29 9.03
CA ASN A 47 19.63 11.20 9.83
C ASN A 47 18.71 9.97 9.82
N ALA A 48 17.39 10.18 9.92
CA ALA A 48 16.42 9.09 9.82
C ALA A 48 16.52 8.39 8.46
N LEU A 49 16.61 9.16 7.37
CA LEU A 49 16.75 8.56 6.05
C LEU A 49 18.09 7.79 5.92
N LYS A 50 19.19 8.34 6.46
CA LYS A 50 20.50 7.66 6.51
C LYS A 50 20.44 6.33 7.24
N ALA A 51 19.71 6.27 8.35
CA ALA A 51 19.49 5.03 9.08
C ALA A 51 18.76 4.00 8.22
N VAL A 52 17.68 4.41 7.53
CA VAL A 52 16.90 3.54 6.63
C VAL A 52 17.75 2.98 5.48
N TRP A 53 18.60 3.79 4.85
CA TRP A 53 19.49 3.31 3.78
C TRP A 53 20.55 2.34 4.31
N ALA A 54 21.11 2.62 5.48
CA ALA A 54 22.10 1.74 6.11
C ALA A 54 21.49 0.38 6.47
N GLU A 55 20.29 0.37 7.05
CA GLU A 55 19.53 -0.84 7.36
C GLU A 55 19.22 -1.65 6.10
N SER A 56 18.75 -0.99 5.04
CA SER A 56 18.43 -1.64 3.76
C SER A 56 19.67 -2.26 3.10
N GLU A 57 20.83 -1.59 3.16
CA GLU A 57 22.07 -2.13 2.60
C GLU A 57 22.59 -3.30 3.44
N ALA A 58 22.52 -3.23 4.78
CA ALA A 58 22.90 -4.32 5.67
C ALA A 58 22.05 -5.58 5.42
N LEU A 59 20.73 -5.43 5.40
CA LEU A 59 19.81 -6.53 5.08
C LEU A 59 20.11 -7.13 3.70
N GLY A 60 20.38 -6.27 2.72
CA GLY A 60 20.72 -6.72 1.37
C GLY A 60 22.04 -7.50 1.31
N GLN A 61 23.03 -7.14 2.13
CA GLN A 61 24.31 -7.86 2.22
C GLN A 61 24.15 -9.21 2.91
N GLU A 62 23.40 -9.27 4.02
CA GLU A 62 23.11 -10.51 4.75
C GLU A 62 22.42 -11.55 3.86
N ARG A 63 21.37 -11.13 3.14
CA ARG A 63 20.62 -12.01 2.24
C ARG A 63 21.47 -12.51 1.07
N LYS A 64 22.29 -11.64 0.47
CA LYS A 64 23.23 -12.03 -0.60
C LYS A 64 24.28 -13.03 -0.14
N ALA A 65 24.76 -12.92 1.09
CA ALA A 65 25.77 -13.84 1.64
C ALA A 65 25.27 -15.29 1.72
N VAL A 66 23.96 -15.49 1.81
CA VAL A 66 23.29 -16.81 1.81
C VAL A 66 22.51 -17.08 0.52
N ALA A 67 22.79 -16.33 -0.55
CA ALA A 67 22.17 -16.48 -1.88
C ALA A 67 20.63 -16.40 -1.88
N LEU A 68 20.04 -15.66 -0.94
CA LEU A 68 18.60 -15.40 -0.93
C LEU A 68 18.22 -14.31 -1.93
N PRO A 69 17.06 -14.44 -2.61
CA PRO A 69 16.49 -13.37 -3.41
C PRO A 69 16.44 -12.06 -2.62
N THR A 70 16.79 -10.95 -3.26
CA THR A 70 16.91 -9.67 -2.57
C THR A 70 16.44 -8.56 -3.50
N ARG A 71 15.52 -7.75 -3.00
CA ARG A 71 15.03 -6.56 -3.69
C ARG A 71 16.18 -5.58 -3.98
N THR A 72 16.08 -4.81 -5.05
CA THR A 72 17.15 -3.88 -5.42
C THR A 72 17.01 -2.53 -4.72
N GLY A 73 15.79 -2.06 -4.45
CA GLY A 73 15.54 -0.76 -3.81
C GLY A 73 15.10 -0.85 -2.35
N THR A 74 14.78 0.31 -1.78
CA THR A 74 14.36 0.45 -0.38
C THR A 74 12.88 0.85 -0.30
N TYR A 75 12.17 0.27 0.67
CA TYR A 75 10.80 0.63 1.02
C TYR A 75 10.86 1.49 2.26
N VAL A 76 10.33 2.70 2.19
CA VAL A 76 10.39 3.70 3.27
C VAL A 76 8.98 4.17 3.57
N GLU A 77 8.59 4.12 4.83
CA GLU A 77 7.35 4.68 5.34
C GLU A 77 7.61 6.06 5.93
N PHE A 78 6.83 7.04 5.50
CA PHE A 78 6.80 8.40 6.04
C PHE A 78 5.52 8.58 6.84
N GLU A 79 5.59 9.38 7.90
CA GLU A 79 4.49 9.63 8.83
C GLU A 79 4.38 11.13 9.09
N SER A 80 3.15 11.67 9.07
CA SER A 80 2.86 13.05 9.46
C SER A 80 2.83 13.25 10.98
N ALA A 81 2.80 14.52 11.40
CA ALA A 81 2.48 14.84 12.78
C ALA A 81 0.99 14.52 13.04
N PRO A 82 0.61 14.12 14.28
CA PRO A 82 -0.80 13.88 14.63
C PRO A 82 -1.68 15.08 14.27
N GLU A 83 -2.81 14.83 13.61
CA GLU A 83 -3.76 15.85 13.10
C GLU A 83 -3.21 16.77 11.98
N PHE A 84 -2.09 16.41 11.35
CA PHE A 84 -1.55 17.10 10.17
C PHE A 84 -1.47 16.16 8.97
N ASP A 85 -1.63 16.73 7.78
CA ASP A 85 -1.48 16.01 6.52
C ASP A 85 -0.01 15.85 6.13
N LEU A 86 0.34 14.72 5.50
CA LEU A 86 1.62 14.54 4.85
C LEU A 86 1.58 15.08 3.42
N LYS A 87 2.59 15.84 2.98
CA LYS A 87 2.70 16.27 1.57
C LYS A 87 3.24 15.14 0.67
N PHE A 88 2.64 13.95 0.73
CA PHE A 88 3.16 12.73 0.11
C PHE A 88 3.32 12.82 -1.42
N LYS A 89 2.49 13.59 -2.13
CA LYS A 89 2.61 13.79 -3.58
C LYS A 89 3.97 14.35 -4.00
N SER A 90 4.63 15.11 -3.12
CA SER A 90 5.96 15.68 -3.38
C SER A 90 7.12 14.71 -3.14
N LEU A 91 6.85 13.53 -2.55
CA LEU A 91 7.84 12.48 -2.34
C LEU A 91 8.09 11.66 -3.62
N GLU A 92 7.09 11.51 -4.48
CA GLU A 92 7.21 10.75 -5.73
C GLU A 92 8.12 11.46 -6.75
N ALA A 93 8.96 10.69 -7.44
CA ALA A 93 9.77 11.17 -8.55
C ALA A 93 9.77 10.12 -9.68
N ARG A 94 8.68 10.10 -10.46
CA ARG A 94 8.41 9.02 -11.42
C ARG A 94 9.56 8.77 -12.42
N ARG A 95 10.16 9.84 -12.94
CA ARG A 95 11.30 9.77 -13.88
C ARG A 95 12.55 9.12 -13.29
N SER A 96 12.68 9.09 -11.97
CA SER A 96 13.80 8.48 -11.26
C SER A 96 13.43 7.13 -10.64
N GLY A 97 12.24 6.59 -10.92
CA GLY A 97 11.79 5.31 -10.35
C GLY A 97 11.33 5.38 -8.89
N ILE A 98 11.40 6.55 -8.23
CA ILE A 98 10.82 6.73 -6.90
C ILE A 98 9.31 6.75 -7.06
N ARG A 99 8.62 5.83 -6.40
CA ARG A 99 7.19 5.57 -6.57
C ARG A 99 6.47 5.62 -5.23
N LEU A 100 5.33 6.29 -5.21
CA LEU A 100 4.38 6.18 -4.11
C LEU A 100 3.61 4.86 -4.26
N LEU A 101 3.64 4.04 -3.22
CA LEU A 101 3.08 2.70 -3.24
C LEU A 101 1.66 2.74 -2.71
N ASN A 102 1.50 3.31 -1.52
CA ASN A 102 0.25 3.41 -0.81
C ASN A 102 0.27 4.61 0.15
N VAL A 103 -0.93 5.06 0.52
CA VAL A 103 -1.17 6.10 1.53
C VAL A 103 -2.32 5.61 2.40
N ARG A 104 -2.21 5.79 3.71
CA ARG A 104 -3.24 5.41 4.66
C ARG A 104 -3.28 6.36 5.84
N ASP A 105 -4.44 6.44 6.47
CA ASP A 105 -4.60 7.09 7.76
C ASP A 105 -4.56 6.02 8.86
N GLU A 106 -3.94 6.35 9.98
CA GLU A 106 -3.82 5.46 11.13
C GLU A 106 -4.16 6.24 12.39
N GLU A 107 -5.13 5.72 13.16
CA GLU A 107 -5.47 6.26 14.47
C GLU A 107 -4.47 5.73 15.50
N ARG A 108 -3.86 6.64 16.26
CA ARG A 108 -2.97 6.29 17.37
C ARG A 108 -3.76 5.88 18.59
N GLU A 109 -3.08 5.27 19.57
CA GLU A 109 -3.67 4.92 20.87
C GLU A 109 -4.31 6.11 21.61
N ASP A 110 -3.87 7.33 21.32
CA ASP A 110 -4.41 8.56 21.89
C ASP A 110 -5.59 9.17 21.09
N GLY A 111 -6.10 8.44 20.10
CA GLY A 111 -7.24 8.82 19.26
C GLY A 111 -6.92 9.81 18.15
N ARG A 112 -5.67 10.27 18.02
CA ARG A 112 -5.26 11.20 16.97
C ARG A 112 -4.90 10.45 15.69
N VAL A 113 -5.25 11.05 14.56
CA VAL A 113 -4.99 10.47 13.24
C VAL A 113 -3.63 10.93 12.72
N VAL A 114 -2.87 10.01 12.13
CA VAL A 114 -1.67 10.32 11.34
C VAL A 114 -1.82 9.81 9.92
N ASN A 115 -1.27 10.56 8.97
CA ASN A 115 -1.17 10.13 7.58
C ASN A 115 0.18 9.44 7.34
N LYS A 116 0.15 8.24 6.78
CA LYS A 116 1.33 7.45 6.43
C LYS A 116 1.41 7.24 4.93
N ALA A 117 2.62 7.35 4.39
CA ALA A 117 2.88 7.11 2.97
C ALA A 117 4.08 6.18 2.80
N THR A 118 3.88 5.10 2.04
CA THR A 118 4.94 4.13 1.75
C THR A 118 5.49 4.36 0.36
N LEU A 119 6.81 4.45 0.24
CA LEU A 119 7.52 4.69 -1.01
C LEU A 119 8.52 3.60 -1.32
N TYR A 120 8.69 3.33 -2.61
CA TYR A 120 9.83 2.62 -3.15
C TYR A 120 10.88 3.60 -3.67
N VAL A 121 12.12 3.41 -3.26
CA VAL A 121 13.30 4.19 -3.70
C VAL A 121 14.29 3.24 -4.36
N PRO A 122 14.51 3.33 -5.69
CA PRO A 122 15.48 2.48 -6.37
C PRO A 122 16.91 2.72 -5.86
N LYS A 123 17.75 1.68 -5.93
CA LYS A 123 19.18 1.80 -5.62
C LYS A 123 19.84 2.92 -6.41
N GLY A 124 20.65 3.73 -5.74
CA GLY A 124 21.35 4.87 -6.32
C GLY A 124 20.49 6.14 -6.48
N LYS A 125 19.21 6.12 -6.08
CA LYS A 125 18.30 7.29 -6.12
C LYS A 125 17.99 7.89 -4.74
N GLU A 126 18.56 7.32 -3.68
CA GLU A 126 18.43 7.73 -2.27
C GLU A 126 18.77 9.21 -2.09
N HIS A 127 19.86 9.65 -2.74
CA HIS A 127 20.37 11.02 -2.69
C HIS A 127 19.34 12.08 -3.12
N LEU A 128 18.33 11.72 -3.93
CA LEU A 128 17.30 12.67 -4.36
C LEU A 128 16.41 13.12 -3.20
N LEU A 129 16.11 12.22 -2.26
CA LEU A 129 15.34 12.55 -1.06
C LEU A 129 16.20 13.36 -0.08
N VAL A 130 17.47 12.97 0.12
CA VAL A 130 18.44 13.79 0.91
C VAL A 130 18.47 15.22 0.38
N LYS A 131 18.67 15.37 -0.94
CA LYS A 131 18.79 16.67 -1.59
C LYS A 131 17.54 17.52 -1.43
N LYS A 132 16.34 16.93 -1.42
CA LYS A 132 15.10 17.68 -1.13
C LYS A 132 15.14 18.28 0.27
N VAL A 133 15.62 17.53 1.26
CA VAL A 133 15.73 17.98 2.66
C VAL A 133 16.87 18.99 2.84
N GLU A 134 18.00 18.80 2.18
CA GLU A 134 19.11 19.78 2.19
C GLU A 134 18.70 21.11 1.58
N ARG A 135 17.98 21.09 0.46
CA ARG A 135 17.41 22.33 -0.13
C ARG A 135 16.40 22.99 0.81
N TYR A 136 15.62 22.19 1.54
CA TYR A 136 14.81 22.72 2.63
C TYR A 136 15.64 23.30 3.75
N ARG A 137 16.83 22.80 4.07
CA ARG A 137 17.70 23.37 5.11
C ARG A 137 18.37 24.67 4.67
N ASP A 138 18.85 24.73 3.43
CA ASP A 138 19.87 25.70 3.00
C ASP A 138 19.40 26.71 1.95
N GLU A 139 18.28 26.46 1.26
CA GLU A 139 17.81 27.30 0.15
C GLU A 139 16.42 27.90 0.40
N ASP A 140 16.25 29.15 0.00
CA ASP A 140 14.95 29.82 -0.06
C ASP A 140 14.45 29.95 -1.50
N THR A 141 13.13 30.01 -1.65
CA THR A 141 12.43 30.38 -2.88
C THR A 141 12.57 31.90 -3.12
N PRO A 142 12.28 32.40 -4.33
CA PRO A 142 12.26 33.85 -4.60
C PRO A 142 11.30 34.65 -3.71
N LYS A 143 10.36 33.98 -3.03
CA LYS A 143 9.42 34.57 -2.07
C LYS A 143 9.93 34.52 -0.61
N ASN A 144 11.23 34.27 -0.40
CA ASN A 144 11.87 34.12 0.92
C ASN A 144 11.23 33.04 1.82
N GLN A 145 10.72 31.97 1.21
CA GLN A 145 10.25 30.78 1.92
C GLN A 145 11.21 29.60 1.70
N PRO A 146 11.48 28.74 2.69
CA PRO A 146 12.29 27.55 2.51
C PRO A 146 11.83 26.70 1.31
N LYS A 147 12.75 26.21 0.49
CA LYS A 147 12.38 25.28 -0.58
C LYS A 147 11.86 23.98 0.01
N ASN A 148 10.91 23.31 -0.66
CA ASN A 148 10.31 22.06 -0.17
C ASN A 148 9.70 22.15 1.24
N ARG A 149 9.34 23.35 1.72
CA ARG A 149 8.79 23.59 3.06
C ARG A 149 7.65 22.63 3.39
N ASP A 150 6.58 22.64 2.60
CA ASP A 150 5.41 21.77 2.79
C ASP A 150 5.79 20.29 2.95
N LEU A 151 6.76 19.85 2.15
CA LEU A 151 7.22 18.47 2.16
C LEU A 151 7.94 18.12 3.45
N VAL A 152 8.94 18.91 3.82
CA VAL A 152 9.81 18.54 4.93
C VAL A 152 9.16 18.86 6.27
N GLU A 153 8.45 19.98 6.38
CA GLU A 153 7.76 20.34 7.63
C GLU A 153 6.61 19.37 7.95
N SER A 154 5.96 18.76 6.94
CA SER A 154 4.90 17.75 7.18
C SER A 154 5.41 16.37 7.60
N ILE A 155 6.69 16.04 7.37
CA ILE A 155 7.28 14.79 7.84
C ILE A 155 7.55 14.90 9.34
N GLU A 156 6.89 14.08 10.15
CA GLU A 156 7.20 13.95 11.57
C GLU A 156 8.24 12.86 11.78
N ASN A 157 8.00 11.68 11.23
CA ASN A 157 8.88 10.52 11.31
C ASN A 157 8.97 9.80 9.97
N LEU A 158 9.99 8.97 9.84
CA LEU A 158 10.11 8.00 8.75
C LEU A 158 10.94 6.81 9.21
N ARG A 159 10.72 5.66 8.59
CA ARG A 159 11.40 4.40 8.89
C ARG A 159 11.41 3.46 7.69
N SER A 160 12.16 2.37 7.78
CA SER A 160 12.02 1.25 6.86
C SER A 160 10.60 0.71 6.95
N ALA A 161 9.98 0.47 5.80
CA ALA A 161 8.61 -0.04 5.76
C ALA A 161 8.59 -1.49 6.26
N ILE A 162 7.57 -1.81 7.07
CA ILE A 162 7.34 -3.14 7.64
C ILE A 162 6.13 -3.80 6.98
N LEU A 163 5.84 -5.06 7.29
CA LEU A 163 4.69 -5.76 6.70
C LEU A 163 3.37 -4.98 6.85
N GLN A 164 3.15 -4.40 8.03
CA GLN A 164 1.99 -3.57 8.35
C GLN A 164 1.92 -2.28 7.52
N SER A 165 3.04 -1.80 6.98
CA SER A 165 3.06 -0.67 6.03
C SER A 165 2.40 -1.00 4.69
N PHE A 166 2.24 -2.30 4.39
CA PHE A 166 1.65 -2.81 3.16
C PHE A 166 0.31 -3.49 3.38
N TRP A 167 -0.10 -3.78 4.61
CA TRP A 167 -1.35 -4.47 4.90
C TRP A 167 -2.53 -3.48 4.95
N PHE A 168 -3.52 -3.66 4.09
CA PHE A 168 -4.63 -2.71 3.90
C PHE A 168 -5.99 -3.19 4.43
N ASP A 169 -6.01 -4.35 5.07
CA ASP A 169 -7.17 -4.82 5.84
C ASP A 169 -6.93 -4.64 7.34
N PRO A 170 -7.96 -4.79 8.19
CA PRO A 170 -7.77 -4.88 9.64
C PRO A 170 -6.63 -5.83 10.02
N VAL A 171 -5.83 -5.43 11.02
CA VAL A 171 -4.68 -6.21 11.49
C VAL A 171 -5.08 -7.62 11.96
N ALA A 172 -6.33 -7.79 12.42
CA ALA A 172 -6.89 -9.09 12.78
C ALA A 172 -6.98 -10.09 11.60
N PHE A 173 -6.96 -9.61 10.35
CA PHE A 173 -6.95 -10.45 9.16
C PHE A 173 -5.54 -10.73 8.61
N LEU A 174 -4.51 -10.07 9.18
CA LEU A 174 -3.13 -10.37 8.84
C LEU A 174 -2.87 -11.87 9.07
N PRO A 175 -2.26 -12.59 8.12
CA PRO A 175 -2.02 -14.01 8.29
C PRO A 175 -1.13 -14.24 9.53
N PRO A 176 -1.29 -15.36 10.26
CA PRO A 176 -0.32 -15.77 11.26
C PRO A 176 1.06 -16.06 10.64
N ASP A 177 2.11 -16.08 11.46
CA ASP A 177 3.50 -16.23 10.98
C ASP A 177 3.74 -17.46 10.11
N ASN A 178 3.11 -18.59 10.44
CA ASN A 178 3.33 -19.89 9.79
C ASN A 178 2.06 -20.53 9.24
N GLU A 179 0.97 -19.77 9.13
CA GLU A 179 -0.29 -20.25 8.56
C GLU A 179 -0.61 -19.47 7.29
N ALA A 180 -0.61 -20.19 6.16
CA ALA A 180 -0.77 -19.58 4.85
C ALA A 180 -2.26 -19.43 4.50
N VAL A 181 -2.65 -18.22 4.14
CA VAL A 181 -4.02 -17.87 3.74
C VAL A 181 -3.99 -17.17 2.39
N TRP A 182 -5.10 -17.24 1.65
CA TRP A 182 -5.19 -16.51 0.39
C TRP A 182 -5.14 -15.00 0.62
N CYS A 183 -4.20 -14.36 -0.05
CA CYS A 183 -3.96 -12.93 -0.03
C CYS A 183 -3.98 -12.37 -1.45
N GLU A 184 -4.53 -11.18 -1.59
CA GLU A 184 -4.31 -10.34 -2.75
C GLU A 184 -2.96 -9.64 -2.61
N ILE A 185 -2.11 -9.82 -3.61
CA ILE A 185 -0.80 -9.20 -3.71
C ILE A 185 -0.88 -8.13 -4.78
N TRP A 186 -0.94 -6.87 -4.35
CA TRP A 186 -1.04 -5.73 -5.23
C TRP A 186 0.36 -5.30 -5.66
N LEU A 187 0.63 -5.41 -6.96
CA LEU A 187 1.93 -5.12 -7.55
C LEU A 187 1.87 -3.84 -8.38
N ARG A 188 2.88 -2.99 -8.23
CA ARG A 188 3.12 -1.84 -9.10
C ARG A 188 3.61 -2.32 -10.47
N THR A 189 2.95 -1.84 -11.50
CA THR A 189 3.31 -2.02 -12.91
C THR A 189 3.27 -0.66 -13.60
N ASP A 190 4.11 -0.48 -14.63
CA ASP A 190 4.09 0.69 -15.50
C ASP A 190 3.66 0.26 -16.92
N GLY A 191 2.67 -0.63 -17.02
CA GLY A 191 2.10 -1.16 -18.26
C GLY A 191 2.78 -2.44 -18.79
N ASN A 192 3.64 -3.07 -17.99
CA ASN A 192 4.36 -4.30 -18.32
C ASN A 192 3.89 -5.48 -17.46
N ASP A 193 2.57 -5.61 -17.32
CA ASP A 193 1.92 -6.44 -16.31
C ASP A 193 2.34 -7.92 -16.39
N ALA A 194 2.41 -8.47 -17.61
CA ALA A 194 2.80 -9.87 -17.82
C ALA A 194 4.25 -10.14 -17.35
N GLU A 195 5.17 -9.20 -17.55
CA GLU A 195 6.56 -9.33 -17.10
C GLU A 195 6.64 -9.25 -15.58
N VAL A 196 5.97 -8.29 -14.96
CA VAL A 196 5.93 -8.11 -13.51
C VAL A 196 5.31 -9.35 -12.84
N PHE A 197 4.22 -9.88 -13.40
CA PHE A 197 3.57 -11.08 -12.90
C PHE A 197 4.47 -12.32 -13.04
N ALA A 198 5.14 -12.51 -14.19
CA ALA A 198 6.06 -13.62 -14.39
C ALA A 198 7.23 -13.58 -13.39
N SER A 199 7.85 -12.41 -13.17
CA SER A 199 8.91 -12.25 -12.16
C SER A 199 8.40 -12.49 -10.74
N PHE A 200 7.16 -12.12 -10.44
CA PHE A 200 6.53 -12.42 -9.16
C PHE A 200 6.30 -13.93 -8.97
N GLN A 201 5.82 -14.63 -10.00
CA GLN A 201 5.64 -16.08 -9.96
C GLN A 201 6.97 -16.82 -9.78
N GLU A 202 8.02 -16.40 -10.48
CA GLU A 202 9.37 -16.97 -10.33
C GLU A 202 9.87 -16.84 -8.89
N LEU A 203 9.77 -15.63 -8.31
CA LEU A 203 10.12 -15.41 -6.91
C LEU A 203 9.31 -16.29 -5.96
N CYS A 204 7.99 -16.34 -6.14
CA CYS A 204 7.12 -17.18 -5.30
C CYS A 204 7.46 -18.67 -5.44
N GLY A 205 7.85 -19.13 -6.63
CA GLY A 205 8.34 -20.49 -6.85
C GLY A 205 9.59 -20.81 -6.02
N VAL A 206 10.55 -19.87 -5.95
CA VAL A 206 11.74 -19.99 -5.08
C VAL A 206 11.35 -20.03 -3.60
N CYS A 207 10.44 -19.17 -3.18
CA CYS A 207 9.94 -19.09 -1.81
C CYS A 207 8.93 -20.19 -1.45
N LYS A 208 8.55 -21.06 -2.41
CA LYS A 208 7.51 -22.10 -2.28
C LYS A 208 6.16 -21.55 -1.83
N ILE A 209 5.79 -20.38 -2.33
CA ILE A 209 4.51 -19.72 -2.08
C ILE A 209 3.57 -20.07 -3.25
N PRO A 210 2.44 -20.77 -3.02
CA PRO A 210 1.47 -21.03 -4.07
C PRO A 210 0.88 -19.73 -4.61
N VAL A 211 0.86 -19.58 -5.94
CA VAL A 211 0.26 -18.45 -6.65
C VAL A 211 -0.80 -18.99 -7.61
N ARG A 212 -1.99 -18.40 -7.61
CA ARG A 212 -3.06 -18.76 -8.56
C ARG A 212 -2.67 -18.27 -9.96
N GLU A 213 -3.06 -19.02 -10.98
CA GLU A 213 -2.84 -18.59 -12.37
C GLU A 213 -3.63 -17.30 -12.69
N GLY A 214 -3.01 -16.44 -13.48
CA GLY A 214 -3.59 -15.17 -13.91
C GLY A 214 -3.49 -14.04 -12.88
N PHE A 215 -3.84 -12.84 -13.33
CA PHE A 215 -3.86 -11.62 -12.54
C PHE A 215 -4.98 -10.69 -13.01
N LEU A 216 -5.40 -9.77 -12.15
CA LEU A 216 -6.27 -8.65 -12.53
C LEU A 216 -5.40 -7.43 -12.86
N ALA A 217 -5.66 -6.79 -14.00
CA ALA A 217 -4.92 -5.62 -14.46
C ALA A 217 -5.67 -4.31 -14.16
N PHE A 218 -4.94 -3.32 -13.67
CA PHE A 218 -5.37 -1.94 -13.47
C PHE A 218 -4.30 -1.00 -14.06
N PRO A 219 -4.60 0.29 -14.32
CA PRO A 219 -3.69 1.17 -15.05
C PRO A 219 -2.25 1.30 -14.51
N GLU A 220 -2.06 1.27 -13.18
CA GLU A 220 -0.74 1.33 -12.54
C GLU A 220 -0.52 0.16 -11.54
N ARG A 221 -1.39 -0.84 -11.56
CA ARG A 221 -1.41 -1.94 -10.60
C ARG A 221 -1.82 -3.24 -11.26
N LEU A 222 -1.30 -4.36 -10.79
CA LEU A 222 -1.90 -5.66 -11.04
C LEU A 222 -2.09 -6.39 -9.72
N VAL A 223 -3.06 -7.29 -9.66
CA VAL A 223 -3.39 -8.07 -8.46
C VAL A 223 -3.20 -9.54 -8.76
N ALA A 224 -2.29 -10.16 -8.01
CA ALA A 224 -2.06 -11.59 -8.01
C ALA A 224 -2.67 -12.21 -6.74
N LEU A 225 -3.13 -13.45 -6.82
CA LEU A 225 -3.57 -14.20 -5.64
C LEU A 225 -2.49 -15.20 -5.22
N ALA A 226 -2.05 -15.14 -3.97
CA ALA A 226 -1.06 -16.05 -3.41
C ALA A 226 -1.49 -16.55 -2.04
N GLN A 227 -1.17 -17.81 -1.72
CA GLN A 227 -1.42 -18.38 -0.40
C GLN A 227 -0.17 -18.18 0.47
N ALA A 228 -0.24 -17.25 1.42
CA ALA A 228 0.94 -16.77 2.15
C ALA A 228 0.67 -16.57 3.64
N SER A 229 1.66 -16.90 4.47
CA SER A 229 1.72 -16.54 5.90
C SER A 229 2.41 -15.18 6.09
N ALA A 230 2.45 -14.64 7.32
CA ALA A 230 3.18 -13.38 7.55
C ALA A 230 4.67 -13.51 7.19
N ASN A 231 5.30 -14.65 7.51
CA ASN A 231 6.69 -14.92 7.14
C ASN A 231 6.88 -14.96 5.63
N ASN A 232 5.93 -15.55 4.89
CA ASN A 232 5.99 -15.54 3.42
C ASN A 232 5.88 -14.11 2.85
N LEU A 233 4.94 -13.30 3.37
CA LEU A 233 4.78 -11.92 2.91
C LEU A 233 6.01 -11.05 3.22
N MET A 234 6.64 -11.24 4.39
CA MET A 234 7.91 -10.59 4.71
C MET A 234 9.03 -11.01 3.76
N GLU A 235 9.11 -12.30 3.42
CA GLU A 235 10.11 -12.80 2.48
C GLU A 235 9.93 -12.21 1.08
N VAL A 236 8.69 -12.07 0.63
CA VAL A 236 8.34 -11.38 -0.61
C VAL A 236 8.74 -9.90 -0.54
N LEU A 237 8.43 -9.19 0.55
CA LEU A 237 8.82 -7.79 0.74
C LEU A 237 10.33 -7.57 0.68
N ASN A 238 11.10 -8.51 1.23
CA ASN A 238 12.56 -8.44 1.23
C ASN A 238 13.18 -8.79 -0.13
N SER A 239 12.41 -9.40 -1.03
CA SER A 239 12.89 -9.96 -2.28
C SER A 239 12.38 -9.26 -3.53
N PHE A 240 11.27 -8.51 -3.45
CA PHE A 240 10.58 -7.98 -4.62
C PHE A 240 10.41 -6.46 -4.59
N ASP A 241 10.67 -5.80 -5.72
CA ASP A 241 10.68 -4.34 -5.88
C ASP A 241 9.32 -3.72 -6.27
N HIS A 242 8.36 -4.56 -6.62
CA HIS A 242 7.08 -4.15 -7.19
C HIS A 242 5.91 -4.26 -6.21
N ILE A 243 6.12 -4.51 -4.92
CA ILE A 243 5.01 -4.60 -3.96
C ILE A 243 4.41 -3.20 -3.74
N ALA A 244 3.09 -3.09 -3.83
CA ALA A 244 2.34 -1.89 -3.50
C ALA A 244 1.55 -2.06 -2.20
N GLU A 245 0.78 -3.14 -2.09
CA GLU A 245 -0.10 -3.46 -0.95
C GLU A 245 -0.34 -4.97 -0.85
N PHE A 246 -0.82 -5.41 0.31
CA PHE A 246 -1.35 -6.73 0.60
C PHE A 246 -2.73 -6.61 1.21
N ARG A 247 -3.62 -7.53 0.85
CA ARG A 247 -4.95 -7.65 1.44
C ARG A 247 -5.28 -9.12 1.64
N ARG A 248 -6.17 -9.42 2.57
CA ARG A 248 -6.77 -10.75 2.68
C ARG A 248 -7.65 -10.94 1.44
N ALA A 249 -7.46 -12.06 0.73
CA ALA A 249 -8.38 -12.40 -0.34
C ALA A 249 -9.75 -12.66 0.31
N LYS A 250 -10.73 -11.85 -0.06
CA LYS A 250 -12.09 -12.04 0.41
C LYS A 250 -12.63 -13.30 -0.26
N GLU A 251 -13.14 -14.23 0.54
CA GLU A 251 -13.98 -15.29 0.00
C GLU A 251 -15.20 -14.60 -0.59
N THR A 252 -15.27 -14.55 -1.92
CA THR A 252 -16.48 -14.13 -2.62
C THR A 252 -17.61 -15.06 -2.23
N ALA A 253 -18.84 -14.60 -2.42
CA ALA A 253 -20.02 -15.42 -2.19
C ALA A 253 -20.10 -16.65 -3.12
N ASP A 254 -19.07 -16.96 -3.90
CA ASP A 254 -18.97 -18.16 -4.73
C ASP A 254 -19.14 -19.43 -3.91
N PHE A 255 -18.71 -19.43 -2.63
CA PHE A 255 -19.06 -20.51 -1.69
C PHE A 255 -20.58 -20.71 -1.58
N TRP A 256 -21.37 -19.62 -1.57
CA TRP A 256 -22.84 -19.70 -1.54
C TRP A 256 -23.43 -20.14 -2.87
N VAL A 257 -22.83 -19.74 -4.00
CA VAL A 257 -23.36 -20.02 -5.34
C VAL A 257 -23.04 -21.44 -5.82
N GLU A 258 -21.94 -22.04 -5.34
CA GLU A 258 -21.50 -23.39 -5.71
C GLU A 258 -21.99 -24.51 -4.77
N MET A 259 -22.64 -24.19 -3.64
CA MET A 259 -23.29 -25.20 -2.79
C MET A 259 -24.45 -25.90 -3.53
N GLU A 260 -24.58 -27.23 -3.35
CA GLU A 260 -25.76 -27.95 -3.83
C GLU A 260 -27.04 -27.39 -3.17
N ASN A 261 -28.16 -27.39 -3.91
CA ASN A 261 -29.44 -26.82 -3.47
C ASN A 261 -29.91 -27.32 -2.09
N ALA A 262 -29.50 -28.54 -1.70
CA ALA A 262 -29.86 -29.12 -0.40
C ALA A 262 -29.23 -28.35 0.78
N ASP A 263 -27.96 -27.97 0.66
CA ASP A 263 -27.23 -27.27 1.72
C ASP A 263 -27.69 -25.79 1.81
N GLN A 264 -28.00 -25.16 0.68
CA GLN A 264 -28.58 -23.81 0.66
C GLN A 264 -29.94 -23.74 1.40
N LEU A 265 -30.75 -24.80 1.31
CA LEU A 265 -32.05 -24.87 1.97
C LEU A 265 -31.91 -24.96 3.50
N GLU A 266 -30.95 -25.74 3.98
CA GLU A 266 -30.68 -25.90 5.42
C GLU A 266 -30.22 -24.57 6.06
N TRP A 267 -29.38 -23.80 5.34
CA TRP A 267 -28.97 -22.46 5.78
C TRP A 267 -30.11 -21.45 5.74
N ALA A 268 -30.98 -21.49 4.71
CA ALA A 268 -32.16 -20.63 4.62
C ALA A 268 -33.15 -20.91 5.77
N ASP A 269 -33.38 -22.18 6.09
CA ASP A 269 -34.24 -22.58 7.20
C ASP A 269 -33.64 -22.16 8.56
N ASN A 270 -32.31 -22.32 8.74
CA ASN A 270 -31.60 -21.86 9.94
C ASN A 270 -31.70 -20.35 10.14
N LEU A 271 -31.55 -19.57 9.06
CA LEU A 271 -31.68 -18.12 9.09
C LEU A 271 -33.13 -17.70 9.38
N SER A 272 -34.12 -18.37 8.77
CA SER A 272 -35.54 -18.11 9.01
C SER A 272 -35.91 -18.35 10.48
N GLY A 273 -35.38 -19.41 11.09
CA GLY A 273 -35.62 -19.74 12.50
C GLY A 273 -35.01 -18.75 13.49
N ARG A 274 -34.09 -17.90 13.04
CA ARG A 274 -33.40 -16.88 13.85
C ARG A 274 -33.93 -15.47 13.64
N LEU A 275 -34.77 -15.26 12.64
CA LEU A 275 -35.43 -13.98 12.39
C LEU A 275 -36.72 -13.88 13.22
N CYS A 276 -36.69 -13.14 14.31
CA CYS A 276 -37.92 -12.63 14.94
C CYS A 276 -38.39 -11.41 14.15
N VAL A 277 -39.41 -11.59 13.32
CA VAL A 277 -40.13 -10.47 12.71
C VAL A 277 -41.18 -10.00 13.71
N THR A 278 -40.92 -8.87 14.36
CA THR A 278 -41.95 -8.08 15.07
C THR A 278 -42.44 -6.97 14.18
#